data_AF-A0A944PK63-F1
#
_entry.id   AF-A0A944PK63-F1
#
_cell.length_a   1.000
_cell.length_b   1.000
_cell.length_c   1.000
_cell.angle_alpha   90.00
_cell.angle_beta   90.00
_cell.angle_gamma   90.00
#
_symmetry.space_group_name_H-M   'P 1'
#
loop_
_entity.id
_entity.type
_entity.pdbx_description
1 polymer ?
#
loop_
_entity_poly.entity_id
_entity_poly.type
_entity_poly.pdbx_seq_one_letter_code
_entity_poly.pdbx_strand_id
1 'polypeptide(L)'
;MPTHSRSGNLRGECELILLVAPPGSRQGESVATPIDRHRRSELREFLMSRRARVTPAEAGLPDGGARRRTPGLRREEVAVLAGVGASWYQWLEQGRAITVSPQVLDAVGRVLKLSSAERRHLYVLAGLNPPALAVAPEDKDMCQGLKRLIDAWMPFPAHIMDAYWNTVVYNDASAQVLGMRPEIVQNCLIAFFTDPVYRGRSTRWEEIAGDLVAQYRAQCSELPDDEGFQAVIEEAREISPEFAALWDRRDVQPAGQIQKEIEHPAVGTLFLEATQLRVPARPDLLIVMHTPVPATGTAEKLDWLTSLEGRRGSMYPVAG
;
A
#
# COMPACT_ATOMS: atom_id res chain seq x y z
N MET A 1 -8.09 46.91 -61.33
CA MET A 1 -7.30 48.11 -60.96
C MET A 1 -7.95 48.73 -59.74
N PRO A 2 -7.21 49.16 -58.70
CA PRO A 2 -5.76 49.10 -58.46
C PRO A 2 -5.41 47.92 -57.51
N THR A 3 -4.29 47.20 -57.49
CA THR A 3 -2.87 47.28 -57.90
C THR A 3 -1.97 47.22 -56.67
N HIS A 4 -1.01 46.29 -56.74
CA HIS A 4 0.32 46.31 -56.11
C HIS A 4 0.37 46.01 -54.60
N SER A 5 1.36 45.28 -54.07
CA SER A 5 2.67 44.92 -54.61
C SER A 5 3.32 43.83 -53.74
N ARG A 6 4.08 42.93 -54.37
CA ARG A 6 5.51 42.59 -54.12
C ARG A 6 5.98 42.44 -52.65
N SER A 7 6.88 41.54 -52.28
CA SER A 7 7.77 40.64 -53.02
C SER A 7 8.66 39.93 -52.01
N GLY A 8 9.14 38.75 -52.38
CA GLY A 8 10.47 38.26 -52.00
C GLY A 8 10.54 37.49 -50.68
N ASN A 9 11.50 36.59 -50.48
CA ASN A 9 12.36 35.84 -51.38
C ASN A 9 13.07 34.83 -50.45
N LEU A 10 13.31 33.62 -50.97
CA LEU A 10 14.46 32.76 -50.70
C LEU A 10 14.81 32.29 -49.28
N ARG A 11 14.84 30.94 -49.19
CA ARG A 11 15.94 30.08 -48.71
C ARG A 11 16.32 30.16 -47.23
N GLY A 12 16.38 28.97 -46.64
CA GLY A 12 17.20 28.71 -45.47
C GLY A 12 16.80 27.43 -44.77
N GLU A 13 17.23 26.29 -45.31
CA GLU A 13 17.41 25.08 -44.51
C GLU A 13 18.23 25.46 -43.27
N CYS A 14 17.70 25.19 -42.09
CA CYS A 14 18.43 25.32 -40.83
C CYS A 14 18.33 23.99 -40.09
N GLU A 15 19.36 23.20 -40.33
CA GLU A 15 19.90 22.12 -39.53
C GLU A 15 19.91 22.54 -38.05
N LEU A 16 19.03 21.97 -37.22
CA LEU A 16 19.02 22.23 -35.78
C LEU A 16 19.99 21.27 -35.09
N ILE A 17 21.26 21.68 -35.02
CA ILE A 17 22.26 21.13 -34.11
C ILE A 17 21.85 21.51 -32.68
N LEU A 18 21.42 20.54 -31.87
CA LEU A 18 21.24 20.71 -30.42
C LEU A 18 22.52 20.28 -29.69
N LEU A 19 23.33 21.28 -29.36
CA LEU A 19 24.39 21.20 -28.35
C LEU A 19 23.83 21.57 -26.96
N VAL A 20 24.10 20.67 -26.01
CA VAL A 20 23.95 20.66 -24.53
C VAL A 20 24.39 22.02 -23.90
N ALA A 21 23.81 22.63 -22.84
CA ALA A 21 23.49 22.20 -21.46
C ALA A 21 22.68 23.30 -20.67
N PRO A 22 22.48 23.18 -19.34
CA PRO A 22 21.22 22.87 -18.64
C PRO A 22 20.49 24.09 -18.04
N PRO A 23 19.26 23.96 -17.53
CA PRO A 23 18.79 24.79 -16.43
C PRO A 23 18.81 23.98 -15.14
N GLY A 24 19.69 24.39 -14.22
CA GLY A 24 19.46 24.21 -12.81
C GLY A 24 18.21 24.98 -12.41
N SER A 25 17.21 24.27 -11.93
CA SER A 25 16.09 24.84 -11.19
C SER A 25 15.94 24.05 -9.90
N ARG A 26 16.24 24.75 -8.81
CA ARG A 26 16.08 24.34 -7.41
C ARG A 26 14.67 23.79 -7.22
N GLN A 27 14.53 22.48 -7.15
CA GLN A 27 13.45 21.87 -6.37
C GLN A 27 13.90 21.96 -4.92
N GLY A 28 13.00 22.39 -4.03
CA GLY A 28 13.27 22.49 -2.61
C GLY A 28 13.81 21.15 -2.11
N GLU A 29 15.06 21.15 -1.65
CA GLU A 29 15.59 20.04 -0.88
C GLU A 29 14.71 19.93 0.38
N SER A 30 13.80 18.95 0.38
CA SER A 30 13.32 18.37 1.61
C SER A 30 14.55 17.97 2.42
N VAL A 31 14.83 18.71 3.50
CA VAL A 31 15.97 18.42 4.37
C VAL A 31 15.66 17.09 5.03
N ALA A 32 16.24 16.01 4.49
CA ALA A 32 16.09 14.67 5.02
C ALA A 32 16.37 14.68 6.53
N THR A 33 15.41 14.20 7.31
CA THR A 33 15.49 14.17 8.76
C THR A 33 16.67 13.28 9.19
N PRO A 34 17.19 13.42 10.42
CA PRO A 34 18.20 12.50 10.96
C PRO A 34 17.77 11.02 10.84
N ILE A 35 16.48 10.74 11.02
CA ILE A 35 15.86 9.42 10.86
C ILE A 35 15.98 8.94 9.41
N ASP A 36 15.67 9.79 8.42
CA ASP A 36 15.79 9.44 6.99
C ASP A 36 17.24 9.13 6.57
N ARG A 37 18.22 9.81 7.18
CA ARG A 37 19.64 9.51 6.91
C ARG A 37 20.05 8.18 7.53
N HIS A 38 19.56 7.87 8.72
CA HIS A 38 19.83 6.60 9.38
C HIS A 38 19.21 5.43 8.61
N ARG A 39 17.89 5.49 8.30
CA ARG A 39 17.17 4.48 7.50
C ARG A 39 17.85 4.22 6.16
N ARG A 40 18.31 5.27 5.45
CA ARG A 40 19.03 5.10 4.17
C ARG A 40 20.41 4.46 4.31
N SER A 41 21.12 4.68 5.42
CA SER A 41 22.37 3.99 5.71
C SER A 41 22.12 2.50 5.97
N GLU A 42 21.11 2.19 6.76
CA GLU A 42 20.70 0.81 7.03
C GLU A 42 20.18 0.11 5.77
N LEU A 43 19.42 0.80 4.91
CA LEU A 43 18.97 0.29 3.61
C LEU A 43 20.15 -0.16 2.75
N ARG A 44 21.20 0.66 2.70
CA ARG A 44 22.44 0.35 1.98
C ARG A 44 23.10 -0.91 2.54
N GLU A 45 23.31 -0.97 3.84
CA GLU A 45 23.98 -2.11 4.49
C GLU A 45 23.16 -3.39 4.32
N PHE A 46 21.85 -3.30 4.48
CA PHE A 46 20.92 -4.40 4.29
C PHE A 46 20.98 -4.93 2.86
N LEU A 47 20.82 -4.09 1.84
CA LEU A 47 20.87 -4.51 0.43
C LEU A 47 22.23 -5.10 0.05
N MET A 48 23.32 -4.49 0.51
CA MET A 48 24.67 -5.03 0.30
C MET A 48 24.83 -6.43 0.90
N SER A 49 24.34 -6.64 2.13
CA SER A 49 24.38 -7.92 2.83
C SER A 49 23.53 -8.99 2.12
N ARG A 50 22.28 -8.68 1.74
CA ARG A 50 21.39 -9.63 1.04
C ARG A 50 21.92 -9.99 -0.35
N ARG A 51 22.46 -9.02 -1.09
CA ARG A 51 23.07 -9.27 -2.40
C ARG A 51 24.28 -10.21 -2.32
N ALA A 52 25.10 -10.08 -1.27
CA ALA A 52 26.27 -10.95 -1.06
C ALA A 52 25.90 -12.40 -0.71
N ARG A 53 24.68 -12.64 -0.19
CA ARG A 53 24.19 -13.96 0.20
C ARG A 53 23.67 -14.80 -0.96
N VAL A 54 23.08 -14.17 -1.98
CA VAL A 54 22.50 -14.90 -3.13
C VAL A 54 23.60 -15.22 -4.14
N THR A 55 23.75 -16.50 -4.46
CA THR A 55 24.69 -16.95 -5.47
C THR A 55 24.14 -16.73 -6.89
N PRO A 56 25.00 -16.61 -7.90
CA PRO A 56 24.58 -16.50 -9.29
C PRO A 56 23.75 -17.70 -9.72
N ALA A 57 24.18 -18.92 -9.39
CA ALA A 57 23.44 -20.15 -9.67
C ALA A 57 22.03 -20.14 -9.07
N GLU A 58 21.87 -19.68 -7.82
CA GLU A 58 20.56 -19.53 -7.19
C GLU A 58 19.65 -18.55 -7.92
N ALA A 59 20.21 -17.55 -8.60
CA ALA A 59 19.50 -16.57 -9.41
C ALA A 59 19.35 -16.99 -10.88
N GLY A 60 19.74 -18.21 -11.25
CA GLY A 60 19.69 -18.72 -12.62
C GLY A 60 20.79 -18.19 -13.54
N LEU A 61 21.85 -17.62 -12.97
CA LEU A 61 23.01 -17.09 -13.69
C LEU A 61 24.20 -18.06 -13.61
N PRO A 62 25.10 -18.05 -14.60
CA PRO A 62 26.35 -18.80 -14.51
C PRO A 62 27.25 -18.23 -13.40
N ASP A 63 27.92 -19.11 -12.66
CA ASP A 63 28.75 -18.75 -11.50
C ASP A 63 29.93 -17.80 -11.82
N GLY A 64 30.29 -17.64 -13.10
CA GLY A 64 31.35 -16.74 -13.54
C GLY A 64 32.77 -17.23 -13.23
N GLY A 65 32.90 -18.41 -12.60
CA GLY A 65 34.15 -19.13 -12.36
C GLY A 65 35.18 -18.38 -11.50
N ALA A 66 36.44 -18.83 -11.55
CA ALA A 66 37.55 -18.32 -10.72
C ALA A 66 37.90 -16.83 -10.90
N ARG A 67 37.31 -16.13 -11.88
CA ARG A 67 37.52 -14.69 -12.11
C ARG A 67 36.54 -13.79 -11.36
N ARG A 68 35.51 -14.35 -10.71
CA ARG A 68 34.55 -13.57 -9.91
C ARG A 68 35.20 -13.13 -8.60
N ARG A 69 35.20 -11.81 -8.34
CA ARG A 69 35.74 -11.20 -7.10
C ARG A 69 34.66 -10.66 -6.16
N THR A 70 33.45 -10.45 -6.68
CA THR A 70 32.31 -9.96 -5.89
C THR A 70 31.62 -11.16 -5.22
N PRO A 71 31.45 -11.16 -3.89
CA PRO A 71 30.60 -12.15 -3.22
C PRO A 71 29.16 -12.03 -3.70
N GLY A 72 28.54 -13.17 -4.05
CA GLY A 72 27.16 -13.24 -4.52
C GLY A 72 26.90 -12.53 -5.85
N LEU A 73 25.73 -11.90 -5.95
CA LEU A 73 25.30 -11.16 -7.14
C LEU A 73 26.01 -9.80 -7.26
N ARG A 74 26.24 -9.36 -8.49
CA ARG A 74 26.69 -8.00 -8.83
C ARG A 74 25.50 -7.06 -8.93
N ARG A 75 25.73 -5.75 -8.85
CA ARG A 75 24.65 -4.74 -8.91
C ARG A 75 23.90 -4.81 -10.24
N GLU A 76 24.65 -4.94 -11.33
CA GLU A 76 24.14 -5.07 -12.68
C GLU A 76 23.30 -6.33 -12.87
N GLU A 77 23.65 -7.44 -12.21
CA GLU A 77 22.89 -8.69 -12.29
C GLU A 77 21.56 -8.56 -11.56
N VAL A 78 21.55 -7.96 -10.37
CA VAL A 78 20.31 -7.68 -9.65
C VAL A 78 19.42 -6.75 -10.47
N ALA A 79 19.99 -5.69 -11.04
CA ALA A 79 19.25 -4.74 -11.84
C ALA A 79 18.58 -5.40 -13.05
N VAL A 80 19.32 -6.22 -13.81
CA VAL A 80 18.79 -6.96 -14.96
C VAL A 80 17.68 -7.92 -14.54
N LEU A 81 17.90 -8.73 -13.50
CA LEU A 81 16.90 -9.70 -13.03
C LEU A 81 15.64 -9.05 -12.44
N ALA A 82 15.79 -7.86 -11.84
CA ALA A 82 14.68 -7.08 -11.29
C ALA A 82 14.00 -6.20 -12.36
N GLY A 83 14.53 -6.14 -13.58
CA GLY A 83 13.97 -5.33 -14.67
C GLY A 83 14.15 -3.81 -14.46
N VAL A 84 15.19 -3.39 -13.76
CA VAL A 84 15.49 -1.97 -13.48
C VAL A 84 16.83 -1.54 -14.07
N GLY A 85 17.04 -0.24 -14.24
CA GLY A 85 18.32 0.29 -14.71
C GLY A 85 19.45 0.06 -13.69
N ALA A 86 20.65 -0.32 -14.15
CA ALA A 86 21.82 -0.55 -13.28
C ALA A 86 22.18 0.67 -12.42
N SER A 87 22.13 1.87 -13.01
CA SER A 87 22.36 3.13 -12.28
C SER A 87 21.30 3.38 -11.21
N TRP A 88 20.05 3.00 -11.46
CA TRP A 88 18.96 3.14 -10.50
C TRP A 88 19.16 2.21 -9.30
N TYR A 89 19.47 0.92 -9.53
CA TYR A 89 19.76 -0.02 -8.43
C TYR A 89 21.00 0.42 -7.64
N GLN A 90 22.00 0.98 -8.32
CA GLN A 90 23.15 1.58 -7.65
C GLN A 90 22.75 2.76 -6.74
N TRP A 91 21.83 3.63 -7.15
CA TRP A 91 21.34 4.72 -6.30
C TRP A 91 20.54 4.21 -5.10
N LEU A 92 19.73 3.17 -5.30
CA LEU A 92 19.01 2.48 -4.22
C LEU A 92 20.00 1.91 -3.18
N GLU A 93 20.97 1.10 -3.62
CA GLU A 93 21.97 0.50 -2.73
C GLU A 93 22.91 1.54 -2.11
N GLN A 94 23.05 2.73 -2.71
CA GLN A 94 23.80 3.84 -2.11
C GLN A 94 23.02 4.63 -1.06
N GLY A 95 21.71 4.36 -0.89
CA GLY A 95 20.85 5.12 0.01
C GLY A 95 20.64 6.56 -0.46
N ARG A 96 20.62 6.80 -1.79
CA ARG A 96 20.28 8.14 -2.31
C ARG A 96 18.80 8.42 -2.07
N ALA A 97 18.44 9.71 -1.95
CA ALA A 97 17.04 10.12 -1.95
C ALA A 97 16.47 9.93 -3.36
N ILE A 98 15.85 8.79 -3.60
CA ILE A 98 15.14 8.46 -4.83
C ILE A 98 13.74 7.97 -4.47
N THR A 99 12.76 8.26 -5.32
CA THR A 99 11.43 7.66 -5.19
C THR A 99 11.51 6.20 -5.60
N VAL A 100 11.00 5.31 -4.74
CA VAL A 100 10.99 3.88 -4.97
C VAL A 100 9.54 3.40 -4.97
N SER A 101 9.15 2.61 -5.96
CA SER A 101 7.80 2.02 -5.99
C SER A 101 7.77 0.65 -5.30
N PRO A 102 6.62 0.25 -4.72
CA PRO A 102 6.42 -1.09 -4.17
C PRO A 102 6.76 -2.20 -5.16
N GLN A 103 6.36 -2.04 -6.42
CA GLN A 103 6.61 -3.02 -7.49
C GLN A 103 8.10 -3.27 -7.71
N VAL A 104 8.92 -2.21 -7.61
CA VAL A 104 10.37 -2.34 -7.75
C VAL A 104 10.98 -3.01 -6.52
N LEU A 105 10.55 -2.68 -5.30
CA LEU A 105 11.00 -3.39 -4.10
C LEU A 105 10.61 -4.86 -4.13
N ASP A 106 9.44 -5.20 -4.67
CA ASP A 106 9.00 -6.58 -4.85
C ASP A 106 9.87 -7.34 -5.86
N ALA A 107 10.24 -6.70 -6.97
CA ALA A 107 11.15 -7.28 -7.94
C ALA A 107 12.54 -7.51 -7.32
N VAL A 108 13.09 -6.50 -6.63
CA VAL A 108 14.38 -6.60 -5.93
C VAL A 108 14.32 -7.69 -4.85
N GLY A 109 13.28 -7.70 -4.03
CA GLY A 109 13.09 -8.68 -2.96
C GLY A 109 13.02 -10.11 -3.49
N ARG A 110 12.36 -10.33 -4.63
CA ARG A 110 12.29 -11.63 -5.30
C ARG A 110 13.65 -12.09 -5.80
N VAL A 111 14.42 -11.21 -6.45
CA VAL A 111 15.77 -11.50 -6.95
C VAL A 111 16.72 -11.81 -5.81
N LEU A 112 16.62 -11.04 -4.73
CA LEU A 112 17.43 -11.24 -3.52
C LEU A 112 16.90 -12.37 -2.62
N LYS A 113 15.85 -13.08 -3.04
CA LYS A 113 15.21 -14.18 -2.31
C LYS A 113 14.90 -13.85 -0.85
N LEU A 114 14.42 -12.62 -0.60
CA LEU A 114 14.09 -12.18 0.75
C LEU A 114 12.93 -13.00 1.31
N SER A 115 13.07 -13.41 2.57
CA SER A 115 11.94 -13.88 3.38
C SER A 115 10.88 -12.78 3.55
N SER A 116 9.68 -13.15 4.00
CA SER A 116 8.60 -12.18 4.25
C SER A 116 8.99 -11.10 5.27
N ALA A 117 9.71 -11.48 6.32
CA ALA A 117 10.24 -10.56 7.32
C ALA A 117 11.28 -9.60 6.72
N GLU A 118 12.23 -10.12 5.93
CA GLU A 118 13.24 -9.30 5.24
C GLU A 118 12.61 -8.35 4.21
N ARG A 119 11.55 -8.78 3.51
CA ARG A 119 10.80 -7.92 2.59
C ARG A 119 10.11 -6.78 3.32
N ARG A 120 9.47 -7.02 4.47
CA ARG A 120 8.88 -5.95 5.29
C ARG A 120 9.94 -4.96 5.75
N HIS A 121 11.06 -5.46 6.27
CA HIS A 121 12.15 -4.60 6.69
C HIS A 121 12.70 -3.76 5.54
N LEU A 122 12.82 -4.32 4.33
CA LEU A 122 13.19 -3.56 3.14
C LEU A 122 12.23 -2.39 2.86
N TYR A 123 10.92 -2.61 2.97
CA TYR A 123 9.91 -1.56 2.78
C TYR A 123 10.03 -0.46 3.82
N VAL A 124 10.17 -0.84 5.09
CA VAL A 124 10.36 0.08 6.20
C VAL A 124 11.61 0.94 5.99
N LEU A 125 12.74 0.34 5.62
CA LEU A 125 13.98 1.07 5.34
C LEU A 125 13.88 1.98 4.10
N ALA A 126 12.98 1.66 3.18
CA ALA A 126 12.66 2.48 2.02
C ALA A 126 11.61 3.57 2.33
N GLY A 127 11.08 3.65 3.56
CA GLY A 127 10.05 4.62 3.95
C GLY A 127 8.68 4.32 3.36
N LEU A 128 8.39 3.06 3.04
CA LEU A 128 7.09 2.63 2.49
C LEU A 128 6.33 1.78 3.51
N ASN A 129 5.00 1.83 3.47
CA ASN A 129 4.18 0.92 4.27
C ASN A 129 4.54 -0.56 3.97
N PRO A 130 4.98 -1.32 4.98
CA PRO A 130 5.38 -2.70 4.79
C PRO A 130 4.20 -3.60 4.38
N PRO A 131 4.38 -4.50 3.40
CA PRO A 131 3.33 -5.42 2.99
C PRO A 131 3.00 -6.41 4.12
N ALA A 132 1.78 -6.95 4.13
CA ALA A 132 1.40 -8.01 5.06
C ALA A 132 2.39 -9.19 5.03
N LEU A 133 2.61 -9.81 6.20
CA LEU A 133 3.46 -11.00 6.29
C LEU A 133 2.88 -12.13 5.44
N ALA A 134 3.74 -12.78 4.65
CA ALA A 134 3.36 -14.05 4.05
C ALA A 134 3.14 -15.07 5.17
N VAL A 135 2.07 -15.85 5.05
CA VAL A 135 1.73 -16.89 6.02
C VAL A 135 2.82 -17.95 6.03
N ALA A 136 3.47 -18.11 7.19
CA ALA A 136 4.46 -19.16 7.39
C ALA A 136 3.81 -20.55 7.23
N PRO A 137 4.55 -21.57 6.74
CA PRO A 137 3.99 -22.92 6.55
C PRO A 137 3.24 -23.47 7.77
N GLU A 138 3.76 -23.25 8.96
CA GLU A 138 3.20 -23.65 10.26
C GLU A 138 1.88 -22.96 10.60
N ASP A 139 1.67 -21.74 10.09
CA ASP A 139 0.48 -20.93 10.36
C ASP A 139 -0.63 -21.12 9.32
N LYS A 140 -0.38 -21.90 8.26
CA LYS A 140 -1.32 -22.06 7.15
C LYS A 140 -2.68 -22.58 7.59
N ASP A 141 -2.71 -23.60 8.44
CA ASP A 141 -3.95 -24.21 8.91
C ASP A 141 -4.75 -23.24 9.78
N MET A 142 -4.07 -22.46 10.63
CA MET A 142 -4.68 -21.41 11.43
C MET A 142 -5.27 -20.30 10.55
N CYS A 143 -4.50 -19.78 9.58
CA CYS A 143 -4.99 -18.77 8.64
C CYS A 143 -6.19 -19.25 7.82
N GLN A 144 -6.18 -20.51 7.37
CA GLN A 144 -7.34 -21.10 6.69
C GLN A 144 -8.54 -21.24 7.64
N GLY A 145 -8.31 -21.57 8.91
CA GLY A 145 -9.33 -21.59 9.96
C GLY A 145 -9.95 -20.21 10.18
N LEU A 146 -9.13 -19.16 10.28
CA LEU A 146 -9.59 -17.79 10.41
C LEU A 146 -10.34 -17.31 9.16
N LYS A 147 -9.93 -17.74 7.95
CA LYS A 147 -10.70 -17.49 6.74
C LYS A 147 -12.09 -18.15 6.82
N ARG A 148 -12.15 -19.44 7.18
CA ARG A 148 -13.43 -20.13 7.36
C ARG A 148 -14.32 -19.45 8.40
N LEU A 149 -13.72 -18.89 9.46
CA LEU A 149 -14.43 -18.14 10.49
C LEU A 149 -15.11 -16.89 9.92
N ILE A 150 -14.37 -16.05 9.18
CA ILE A 150 -14.97 -14.84 8.57
C ILE A 150 -15.94 -15.17 7.42
N ASP A 151 -15.74 -16.30 6.73
CA ASP A 151 -16.69 -16.77 5.72
C ASP A 151 -18.00 -17.25 6.38
N ALA A 152 -17.92 -17.92 7.52
CA ALA A 152 -19.09 -18.34 8.31
C ALA A 152 -19.84 -17.15 8.96
N TRP A 153 -19.23 -15.97 8.99
CA TRP A 153 -19.87 -14.72 9.44
C TRP A 153 -20.77 -14.09 8.37
N MET A 154 -20.74 -14.59 7.13
CA MET A 154 -21.68 -14.14 6.11
C MET A 154 -23.14 -14.36 6.57
N PRO A 155 -24.05 -13.43 6.24
CA PRO A 155 -23.97 -12.40 5.19
C PRO A 155 -23.25 -11.10 5.59
N PHE A 156 -22.71 -11.01 6.80
CA PHE A 156 -22.14 -9.77 7.33
C PHE A 156 -20.68 -9.57 6.92
N PRO A 157 -20.25 -8.32 6.64
CA PRO A 157 -18.85 -8.05 6.28
C PRO A 157 -17.89 -8.41 7.41
N ALA A 158 -16.83 -9.13 7.07
CA ALA A 158 -15.69 -9.35 7.94
C ALA A 158 -14.39 -9.39 7.15
N HIS A 159 -13.31 -8.93 7.76
CA HIS A 159 -11.97 -8.98 7.20
C HIS A 159 -10.92 -9.16 8.31
N ILE A 160 -9.73 -9.54 7.90
CA ILE A 160 -8.55 -9.70 8.74
C ILE A 160 -7.50 -8.75 8.23
N MET A 161 -6.84 -8.05 9.15
CA MET A 161 -5.73 -7.16 8.87
C MET A 161 -4.54 -7.46 9.77
N ASP A 162 -3.34 -7.04 9.36
CA ASP A 162 -2.15 -7.11 10.20
C ASP A 162 -2.10 -5.94 11.21
N ALA A 163 -1.04 -5.90 12.03
CA ALA A 163 -0.83 -4.85 13.02
C ALA A 163 -0.82 -3.42 12.44
N TYR A 164 -0.45 -3.25 11.18
CA TYR A 164 -0.40 -1.93 10.52
C TYR A 164 -1.69 -1.60 9.76
N TRP A 165 -2.70 -2.46 9.88
CA TRP A 165 -3.98 -2.42 9.18
C TRP A 165 -3.86 -2.74 7.68
N ASN A 166 -2.85 -3.51 7.28
CA ASN A 166 -2.84 -4.10 5.95
C ASN A 166 -3.84 -5.24 5.86
N THR A 167 -4.74 -5.19 4.88
CA THR A 167 -5.71 -6.24 4.62
C THR A 167 -5.00 -7.55 4.27
N VAL A 168 -5.28 -8.60 5.06
CA VAL A 168 -4.74 -9.95 4.86
C VAL A 168 -5.73 -10.81 4.09
N VAL A 169 -6.99 -10.81 4.50
CA VAL A 169 -8.08 -11.54 3.84
C VAL A 169 -9.43 -10.91 4.19
N TYR A 170 -10.41 -11.04 3.32
CA TYR A 170 -11.78 -10.55 3.54
C TYR A 170 -12.79 -11.55 2.96
N ASN A 171 -14.02 -11.51 3.48
CA ASN A 171 -15.13 -12.33 2.98
C ASN A 171 -15.87 -11.63 1.81
N ASP A 172 -16.73 -12.37 1.10
CA ASP A 172 -17.49 -11.84 -0.05
C ASP A 172 -18.36 -10.63 0.33
N ALA A 173 -18.91 -10.62 1.55
CA ALA A 173 -19.72 -9.51 2.05
C ALA A 173 -18.91 -8.21 2.19
N SER A 174 -17.65 -8.28 2.63
CA SER A 174 -16.73 -7.13 2.65
C SER A 174 -16.44 -6.60 1.25
N ALA A 175 -16.32 -7.47 0.25
CA ALA A 175 -16.14 -7.04 -1.13
C ALA A 175 -17.36 -6.26 -1.64
N GLN A 176 -18.57 -6.76 -1.40
CA GLN A 176 -19.82 -6.13 -1.85
C GLN A 176 -20.12 -4.83 -1.08
N VAL A 177 -20.00 -4.86 0.24
CA VAL A 177 -20.44 -3.76 1.11
C VAL A 177 -19.38 -2.68 1.24
N LEU A 178 -18.13 -3.07 1.49
CA LEU A 178 -17.01 -2.15 1.77
C LEU A 178 -16.17 -1.87 0.52
N GLY A 179 -16.42 -2.58 -0.58
CA GLY A 179 -15.68 -2.39 -1.84
C GLY A 179 -14.29 -3.03 -1.85
N MET A 180 -13.97 -3.90 -0.88
CA MET A 180 -12.64 -4.54 -0.80
C MET A 180 -12.35 -5.38 -2.04
N ARG A 181 -11.24 -5.07 -2.71
CA ARG A 181 -10.81 -5.73 -3.95
C ARG A 181 -9.28 -5.69 -4.08
N PRO A 182 -8.65 -6.64 -4.80
CA PRO A 182 -7.20 -6.72 -4.93
C PRO A 182 -6.55 -5.44 -5.50
N GLU A 183 -7.30 -4.68 -6.30
CA GLU A 183 -6.81 -3.51 -7.04
C GLU A 183 -6.73 -2.23 -6.21
N ILE A 184 -7.31 -2.18 -5.00
CA ILE A 184 -7.14 -1.04 -4.08
C ILE A 184 -5.88 -1.23 -3.25
N VAL A 185 -5.33 -0.12 -2.75
CA VAL A 185 -4.37 -0.10 -1.66
C VAL A 185 -4.83 -1.03 -0.53
N GLN A 186 -4.00 -2.02 -0.23
CA GLN A 186 -4.31 -3.07 0.74
C GLN A 186 -4.03 -2.64 2.19
N ASN A 187 -4.16 -1.34 2.50
CA ASN A 187 -4.11 -0.84 3.87
C ASN A 187 -5.43 -0.12 4.17
N CYS A 188 -6.15 -0.58 5.19
CA CYS A 188 -7.49 -0.09 5.51
C CYS A 188 -7.50 1.39 5.91
N LEU A 189 -6.44 1.87 6.59
CA LEU A 189 -6.32 3.28 6.93
C LEU A 189 -6.12 4.11 5.66
N ILE A 190 -5.14 3.74 4.84
CA ILE A 190 -4.86 4.45 3.58
C ILE A 190 -6.09 4.46 2.66
N ALA A 191 -6.68 3.29 2.43
CA ALA A 191 -7.87 3.13 1.59
C ALA A 191 -9.05 3.98 2.09
N PHE A 192 -9.24 4.13 3.40
CA PHE A 192 -10.29 4.97 3.97
C PHE A 192 -10.15 6.46 3.58
N PHE A 193 -8.92 6.96 3.46
CA PHE A 193 -8.64 8.35 3.07
C PHE A 193 -8.55 8.53 1.54
N THR A 194 -8.19 7.49 0.78
CA THR A 194 -7.91 7.63 -0.66
C THR A 194 -8.97 7.04 -1.59
N ASP A 195 -9.82 6.10 -1.15
CA ASP A 195 -10.82 5.50 -2.04
C ASP A 195 -12.02 6.45 -2.25
N PRO A 196 -12.18 7.04 -3.45
CA PRO A 196 -13.29 7.96 -3.73
C PRO A 196 -14.65 7.26 -3.67
N VAL A 197 -14.70 5.94 -3.93
CA VAL A 197 -15.94 5.16 -3.87
C VAL A 197 -16.37 5.00 -2.42
N TYR A 198 -15.45 4.62 -1.54
CA TYR A 198 -15.75 4.51 -0.12
C TYR A 198 -16.14 5.87 0.48
N ARG A 199 -15.38 6.92 0.16
CA ARG A 199 -15.66 8.29 0.60
C ARG A 199 -17.05 8.77 0.15
N GLY A 200 -17.40 8.57 -1.13
CA GLY A 200 -18.69 8.97 -1.67
C GLY A 200 -19.89 8.21 -1.11
N ARG A 201 -19.67 7.04 -0.50
CA ARG A 201 -20.72 6.21 0.12
C ARG A 201 -20.86 6.43 1.62
N SER A 202 -19.91 7.09 2.28
CA SER A 202 -19.92 7.28 3.74
C SER A 202 -20.54 8.62 4.11
N THR A 203 -21.69 8.61 4.77
CA THR A 203 -22.41 9.84 5.16
C THR A 203 -21.83 10.50 6.42
N ARG A 204 -21.16 9.71 7.29
CA ARG A 204 -20.52 10.16 8.53
C ARG A 204 -18.98 10.08 8.45
N TRP A 205 -18.42 10.31 7.26
CA TRP A 205 -17.00 10.09 7.00
C TRP A 205 -16.10 10.92 7.95
N GLU A 206 -16.40 12.21 8.15
CA GLU A 206 -15.58 13.12 8.96
C GLU A 206 -15.48 12.68 10.42
N GLU A 207 -16.57 12.19 10.99
CA GLU A 207 -16.60 11.66 12.37
C GLU A 207 -15.77 10.38 12.47
N ILE A 208 -16.01 9.44 11.55
CA ILE A 208 -15.30 8.15 11.50
C ILE A 208 -13.80 8.37 11.27
N ALA A 209 -13.41 9.37 10.48
CA ALA A 209 -12.02 9.71 10.21
C ALA A 209 -11.28 10.10 11.49
N GLY A 210 -11.91 10.92 12.35
CA GLY A 210 -11.34 11.31 13.64
C GLY A 210 -11.13 10.11 14.56
N ASP A 211 -12.15 9.27 14.70
CA ASP A 211 -12.10 8.07 15.55
C ASP A 211 -11.04 7.07 15.06
N LEU A 212 -10.95 6.83 13.75
CA LEU A 212 -9.95 5.93 13.16
C LEU A 212 -8.53 6.44 13.42
N VAL A 213 -8.28 7.74 13.24
CA VAL A 213 -6.96 8.34 13.50
C VAL A 213 -6.58 8.26 14.97
N ALA A 214 -7.53 8.53 15.88
CA ALA A 214 -7.30 8.45 17.32
C ALA A 214 -7.03 7.01 17.80
N GLN A 215 -7.75 6.02 17.22
CA GLN A 215 -7.53 4.60 17.50
C GLN A 215 -6.19 4.10 16.93
N TYR A 216 -5.84 4.50 15.71
CA TYR A 216 -4.55 4.14 15.11
C TYR A 216 -3.39 4.66 15.97
N ARG A 217 -3.47 5.91 16.45
CA ARG A 217 -2.47 6.48 17.37
C ARG A 217 -2.34 5.70 18.68
N ALA A 218 -3.45 5.28 19.27
CA ALA A 218 -3.42 4.47 20.49
C ALA A 218 -2.65 3.17 20.25
N GLN A 219 -2.87 2.52 19.09
CA GLN A 219 -2.16 1.31 18.72
C GLN A 219 -0.66 1.56 18.47
N CYS A 220 -0.28 2.65 17.79
CA CYS A 220 1.13 3.03 17.64
C CYS A 220 1.83 3.21 19.00
N SER A 221 1.09 3.67 20.03
CA SER A 221 1.65 3.91 21.36
C SER A 221 1.99 2.63 22.13
N GLU A 222 1.45 1.47 21.71
CA GLU A 222 1.81 0.16 22.28
C GLU A 222 3.21 -0.28 21.82
N LEU A 223 3.67 0.19 20.65
CA LEU A 223 4.95 -0.17 20.01
C LEU A 223 5.62 1.10 19.44
N PRO A 224 6.09 2.02 20.30
CA PRO A 224 6.51 3.37 19.89
C PRO A 224 7.73 3.38 18.94
N ASP A 225 8.60 2.37 19.03
CA ASP A 225 9.82 2.26 18.21
C ASP A 225 9.60 1.42 16.94
N ASP A 226 8.35 1.04 16.64
CA ASP A 226 8.04 0.26 15.44
C ASP A 226 7.97 1.17 14.20
N GLU A 227 9.00 1.08 13.38
CA GLU A 227 9.16 1.86 12.16
C GLU A 227 8.08 1.57 11.08
N GLY A 228 7.36 0.45 11.18
CA GLY A 228 6.27 0.11 10.25
C GLY A 228 5.06 1.01 10.45
N PHE A 229 4.70 1.32 11.71
CA PHE A 229 3.68 2.34 12.00
C PHE A 229 4.10 3.72 11.47
N GLN A 230 5.38 4.09 11.66
CA GLN A 230 5.88 5.37 11.17
C GLN A 230 5.78 5.48 9.64
N ALA A 231 6.13 4.41 8.92
CA ALA A 231 6.01 4.39 7.46
C ALA A 231 4.57 4.59 6.97
N VAL A 232 3.58 3.99 7.65
CA VAL A 232 2.16 4.18 7.31
C VAL A 232 1.70 5.61 7.62
N ILE A 233 2.14 6.19 8.75
CA ILE A 233 1.81 7.57 9.12
C ILE A 233 2.39 8.55 8.10
N GLU A 234 3.65 8.36 7.70
CA GLU A 234 4.34 9.16 6.69
C GLU A 234 3.58 9.11 5.36
N GLU A 235 3.24 7.91 4.89
CA GLU A 235 2.45 7.71 3.67
C GLU A 235 1.08 8.38 3.76
N ALA A 236 0.34 8.17 4.85
CA ALA A 236 -0.99 8.74 5.06
C ALA A 236 -0.97 10.28 5.10
N ARG A 237 0.07 10.88 5.69
CA ARG A 237 0.26 12.35 5.70
C ARG A 237 0.56 12.91 4.32
N GLU A 238 1.33 12.18 3.50
CA GLU A 238 1.69 12.61 2.14
C GLU A 238 0.47 12.60 1.22
N ILE A 239 -0.38 11.57 1.32
CA ILE A 239 -1.49 11.36 0.40
C ILE A 239 -2.81 12.04 0.83
N SER A 240 -2.98 12.40 2.11
CA SER A 240 -4.20 13.04 2.63
C SER A 240 -3.91 14.20 3.59
N PRO A 241 -4.20 15.45 3.16
CA PRO A 241 -4.16 16.62 4.03
C PRO A 241 -5.11 16.51 5.23
N GLU A 242 -6.26 15.86 5.06
CA GLU A 242 -7.23 15.61 6.13
C GLU A 242 -6.66 14.68 7.19
N PHE A 243 -5.99 13.59 6.79
CA PHE A 243 -5.28 12.72 7.73
C PHE A 243 -4.22 13.52 8.49
N ALA A 244 -3.39 14.31 7.80
CA ALA A 244 -2.35 15.11 8.43
C ALA A 244 -2.93 16.06 9.49
N ALA A 245 -4.04 16.74 9.18
CA ALA A 245 -4.72 17.64 10.11
C ALA A 245 -5.30 16.90 11.33
N LEU A 246 -5.94 15.74 11.13
CA LEU A 246 -6.44 14.91 12.23
C LEU A 246 -5.30 14.34 13.07
N TRP A 247 -4.20 13.95 12.43
CA TRP A 247 -3.03 13.46 13.14
C TRP A 247 -2.42 14.57 14.02
N ASP A 248 -2.32 15.80 13.53
CA ASP A 248 -1.72 16.88 14.31
C ASP A 248 -2.56 17.31 15.54
N ARG A 249 -3.84 16.90 15.63
CA ARG A 249 -4.69 17.11 16.82
C ARG A 249 -4.26 16.30 18.05
N ARG A 250 -3.53 15.20 17.85
CA ARG A 250 -3.03 14.31 18.93
C ARG A 250 -4.11 13.63 19.78
N ASP A 251 -5.34 13.54 19.27
CA ASP A 251 -6.42 12.77 19.91
C ASP A 251 -6.03 11.29 20.06
N VAL A 252 -6.33 10.68 21.20
CA VAL A 252 -6.03 9.27 21.49
C VAL A 252 -7.30 8.62 22.02
N GLN A 253 -7.68 7.50 21.41
CA GLN A 253 -8.85 6.74 21.82
C GLN A 253 -8.52 5.25 21.84
N PRO A 254 -8.93 4.48 22.86
CA PRO A 254 -8.74 3.03 22.84
C PRO A 254 -9.44 2.41 21.63
N ALA A 255 -8.93 1.26 21.17
CA ALA A 255 -9.64 0.45 20.20
C ALA A 255 -11.07 0.18 20.68
N GLY A 256 -12.03 0.32 19.78
CA GLY A 256 -13.44 0.25 20.12
C GLY A 256 -14.32 0.00 18.92
N GLN A 257 -15.61 0.23 19.11
CA GLN A 257 -16.60 0.09 18.06
C GLN A 257 -16.70 1.38 17.24
N ILE A 258 -16.79 1.23 15.93
CA ILE A 258 -16.98 2.35 15.00
C ILE A 258 -18.30 2.14 14.28
N GLN A 259 -19.23 3.07 14.46
CA GLN A 259 -20.48 3.07 13.70
C GLN A 259 -20.24 3.62 12.31
N LYS A 260 -20.70 2.89 11.31
CA LYS A 260 -20.58 3.21 9.89
C LYS A 260 -21.98 3.33 9.30
N GLU A 261 -22.19 4.42 8.60
CA GLU A 261 -23.36 4.62 7.76
C GLU A 261 -22.88 4.67 6.31
N ILE A 262 -23.34 3.69 5.51
CA ILE A 262 -22.85 3.44 4.16
C ILE A 262 -24.03 3.38 3.20
N GLU A 263 -24.05 4.28 2.21
CA GLU A 263 -24.97 4.21 1.09
C GLU A 263 -24.56 3.09 0.13
N HIS A 264 -25.39 2.06 -0.01
CA HIS A 264 -25.17 0.97 -0.96
C HIS A 264 -26.07 1.14 -2.20
N PRO A 265 -25.52 1.08 -3.42
CA PRO A 265 -26.27 1.40 -4.64
C PRO A 265 -27.52 0.53 -4.86
N ALA A 266 -27.48 -0.74 -4.44
CA ALA A 266 -28.59 -1.67 -4.64
C ALA A 266 -29.64 -1.70 -3.50
N VAL A 267 -29.28 -1.35 -2.27
CA VAL A 267 -30.14 -1.56 -1.08
C VAL A 267 -30.28 -0.31 -0.19
N GLY A 268 -29.72 0.82 -0.62
CA GLY A 268 -29.70 2.09 0.11
C GLY A 268 -28.80 2.04 1.34
N THR A 269 -29.12 2.85 2.34
CA THR A 269 -28.34 3.02 3.57
C THR A 269 -28.21 1.73 4.36
N LEU A 270 -26.98 1.41 4.77
CA LEU A 270 -26.60 0.34 5.67
C LEU A 270 -25.99 0.94 6.94
N PHE A 271 -26.44 0.46 8.10
CA PHE A 271 -25.94 0.88 9.41
C PHE A 271 -25.17 -0.28 10.04
N LEU A 272 -23.86 -0.12 10.16
CA LEU A 272 -22.96 -1.16 10.62
C LEU A 272 -22.17 -0.70 11.84
N GLU A 273 -21.84 -1.62 12.73
CA GLU A 273 -20.91 -1.41 13.83
C GLU A 273 -19.68 -2.27 13.58
N ALA A 274 -18.53 -1.63 13.38
CA ALA A 274 -17.26 -2.29 13.18
C ALA A 274 -16.60 -2.55 14.55
N THR A 275 -16.29 -3.81 14.85
CA THR A 275 -15.59 -4.22 16.07
C THR A 275 -14.25 -4.87 15.70
N GLN A 276 -13.15 -4.39 16.30
CA GLN A 276 -11.83 -5.00 16.16
C GLN A 276 -11.59 -6.04 17.26
N LEU A 277 -11.14 -7.23 16.87
CA LEU A 277 -10.88 -8.36 17.76
C LEU A 277 -9.45 -8.84 17.58
N ARG A 278 -8.70 -8.90 18.68
CA ARG A 278 -7.36 -9.51 18.69
C ARG A 278 -7.48 -11.03 18.66
N VAL A 279 -6.56 -11.69 17.95
CA VAL A 279 -6.45 -13.15 17.93
C VAL A 279 -5.27 -13.55 18.82
N PRO A 280 -5.46 -14.06 20.05
CA PRO A 280 -4.34 -14.38 20.94
C PRO A 280 -3.34 -15.37 20.35
N ALA A 281 -3.82 -16.32 19.53
CA ALA A 281 -2.98 -17.29 18.84
C ALA A 281 -2.19 -16.70 17.65
N ARG A 282 -2.60 -15.51 17.16
CA ARG A 282 -1.99 -14.77 16.05
C ARG A 282 -1.99 -13.28 16.39
N PRO A 283 -1.15 -12.85 17.35
CA PRO A 283 -1.16 -11.48 17.87
C PRO A 283 -0.76 -10.44 16.80
N ASP A 284 -0.18 -10.89 15.69
CA ASP A 284 0.11 -10.12 14.50
C ASP A 284 -1.14 -9.80 13.64
N LEU A 285 -2.27 -10.44 13.92
CA LEU A 285 -3.53 -10.29 13.19
C LEU A 285 -4.67 -9.72 14.06
N LEU A 286 -5.53 -8.96 13.39
CA LEU A 286 -6.77 -8.41 13.91
C LEU A 286 -7.93 -8.87 13.01
N ILE A 287 -9.03 -9.30 13.60
CA ILE A 287 -10.28 -9.55 12.89
C ILE A 287 -11.19 -8.34 13.08
N VAL A 288 -11.74 -7.82 11.99
CA VAL A 288 -12.73 -6.75 12.03
C VAL A 288 -14.06 -7.32 11.56
N MET A 289 -15.05 -7.27 12.46
CA MET A 289 -16.40 -7.76 12.21
C MET A 289 -17.36 -6.58 12.12
N HIS A 290 -18.21 -6.56 11.09
CA HIS A 290 -19.23 -5.53 10.92
C HIS A 290 -20.60 -6.13 11.22
N THR A 291 -21.20 -5.73 12.34
CA THR A 291 -22.55 -6.15 12.74
C THR A 291 -23.59 -5.14 12.27
N PRO A 292 -24.77 -5.56 11.79
CA PRO A 292 -25.86 -4.63 11.51
C PRO A 292 -26.36 -3.99 12.82
N VAL A 293 -26.58 -2.69 12.80
CA VAL A 293 -27.22 -1.98 13.92
C VAL A 293 -28.69 -2.47 14.03
N PRO A 294 -29.15 -2.91 15.21
CA PRO A 294 -30.53 -3.41 15.38
C PRO A 294 -31.60 -2.41 14.95
N ALA A 295 -32.75 -2.92 14.50
CA ALA A 295 -33.92 -2.12 14.09
C ALA A 295 -33.69 -1.13 12.92
N THR A 296 -32.63 -1.31 12.12
CA THR A 296 -32.35 -0.48 10.92
C THR A 296 -32.72 -1.15 9.59
N GLY A 297 -33.14 -2.42 9.63
CA GLY A 297 -33.36 -3.24 8.42
C GLY A 297 -32.08 -3.65 7.69
N THR A 298 -30.90 -3.36 8.26
CA THR A 298 -29.60 -3.64 7.63
C THR A 298 -29.34 -5.13 7.49
N ALA A 299 -29.76 -5.94 8.47
CA ALA A 299 -29.55 -7.39 8.43
C ALA A 299 -30.24 -8.03 7.21
N GLU A 300 -31.51 -7.71 7.00
CA GLU A 300 -32.31 -8.22 5.90
C GLU A 300 -31.78 -7.76 4.53
N LYS A 301 -31.27 -6.53 4.44
CA LYS A 301 -30.60 -6.02 3.24
C LYS A 301 -29.31 -6.79 2.92
N LEU A 302 -28.52 -7.14 3.93
CA LEU A 302 -27.28 -7.91 3.76
C LEU A 302 -27.56 -9.37 3.37
N ASP A 303 -28.58 -9.99 3.97
CA ASP A 303 -29.09 -11.30 3.55
C ASP A 303 -29.44 -11.28 2.06
N TRP A 304 -30.18 -10.25 1.61
CA TRP A 304 -30.55 -10.12 0.20
C TRP A 304 -29.34 -9.93 -0.70
N LEU A 305 -28.39 -9.05 -0.36
CA LEU A 305 -27.18 -8.79 -1.17
C LEU A 305 -26.35 -10.06 -1.41
N THR A 306 -26.18 -10.87 -0.37
CA THR A 306 -25.34 -12.07 -0.45
C THR A 306 -26.05 -13.28 -1.07
N SER A 307 -27.37 -13.20 -1.26
CA SER A 307 -28.17 -14.18 -2.00
C SER A 307 -27.78 -14.27 -3.49
N LEU A 308 -28.17 -15.36 -4.16
CA LEU A 308 -27.92 -15.52 -5.60
C LEU A 308 -28.57 -14.41 -6.45
N GLU A 309 -29.72 -13.90 -6.02
CA GLU A 309 -30.45 -12.82 -6.69
C GLU A 309 -29.73 -11.47 -6.50
N GLY A 310 -29.29 -11.19 -5.28
CA GLY A 310 -28.49 -10.00 -4.95
C GLY A 310 -27.14 -9.98 -5.69
N ARG A 311 -26.45 -11.13 -5.75
CA ARG A 311 -25.17 -11.25 -6.49
C ARG A 311 -25.33 -11.00 -8.00
N ARG A 312 -26.48 -11.36 -8.59
CA ARG A 312 -26.81 -11.06 -10.01
C ARG A 312 -27.23 -9.61 -10.22
N GLY A 313 -27.95 -9.02 -9.27
CA GLY A 313 -28.38 -7.62 -9.31
C GLY A 313 -27.27 -6.61 -9.01
N SER A 314 -26.23 -7.01 -8.28
CA SER A 314 -25.08 -6.16 -7.95
C SER A 314 -23.96 -6.15 -9.02
N MET A 315 -24.02 -7.03 -10.03
CA MET A 315 -23.23 -6.89 -11.26
C MET A 315 -23.89 -5.82 -12.14
N TYR A 316 -23.48 -4.56 -12.05
CA TYR A 316 -23.96 -3.56 -13.01
C TYR A 316 -23.37 -3.79 -14.42
N PRO A 317 -24.09 -3.41 -15.49
CA PRO A 317 -23.57 -3.43 -16.85
C PRO A 317 -22.51 -2.35 -17.00
N VAL A 318 -21.40 -2.70 -17.64
CA VAL A 318 -20.46 -1.71 -18.18
C VAL A 318 -21.21 -0.94 -19.26
N ALA A 319 -21.63 0.29 -18.97
CA ALA A 319 -22.06 1.22 -20.01
C ALA A 319 -20.83 1.49 -20.90
N GLY A 320 -20.97 1.18 -22.20
CA GLY A 320 -19.99 1.54 -23.23
C GLY A 320 -20.03 3.01 -23.61
#